data_AF-A0A645DZT1-F1
#
_entry.id   AF-A0A645DZT1-F1
#
_cell.length_a   1.000
_cell.length_b   1.000
_cell.length_c   1.000
_cell.angle_alpha   90.00
_cell.angle_beta   90.00
_cell.angle_gamma   90.00
#
_symmetry.space_group_name_H-M   'P 1'
#
loop_
_entity.id
_entity.type
_entity.pdbx_description
1 polymer ?
#
loop_
_entity_poly.entity_id
_entity_poly.type
_entity_poly.pdbx_seq_one_letter_code
_entity_poly.pdbx_strand_id
1 'polypeptide(L)'
;MDALCVRKNDLSLNELQDAGWEKADEGPSPYLQLETAERKRALERGISRLPDDQRFALVLCDLQGMSYDEAASAMECPVGTVKSRLNRARAALKNILSTDLELFSSLQRPNDERGKTK
;
A
#
# COMPACT_ATOMS: atom_id res chain seq x y z
N MET A 1 47.66 18.23 8.31
CA MET A 1 47.16 19.30 9.21
C MET A 1 45.99 19.94 8.51
N ASP A 2 44.81 19.56 9.00
CA ASP A 2 43.47 19.85 8.51
C ASP A 2 43.13 21.34 8.44
N ALA A 3 42.55 21.77 7.32
CA ALA A 3 41.95 23.09 7.21
C ALA A 3 40.72 23.11 6.27
N LEU A 4 39.88 22.07 6.34
CA LEU A 4 38.60 22.03 5.61
C LEU A 4 37.37 22.35 6.47
N CYS A 5 37.56 22.86 7.69
CA CYS A 5 36.46 23.33 8.54
C CYS A 5 36.47 24.86 8.66
N VAL A 6 36.20 25.54 7.54
CA VAL A 6 35.61 26.89 7.61
C VAL A 6 34.11 26.67 7.73
N ARG A 7 33.55 27.03 8.89
CA ARG A 7 32.10 27.04 9.13
C ARG A 7 31.43 27.74 7.95
N LYS A 8 30.66 26.98 7.17
CA LYS A 8 29.86 27.53 6.09
C LYS A 8 28.85 28.48 6.72
N ASN A 9 29.01 29.73 6.35
CA ASN A 9 28.13 30.86 6.56
C ASN A 9 26.67 30.42 6.67
N ASP A 10 26.00 30.85 7.73
CA ASP A 10 24.60 30.58 8.02
C ASP A 10 23.75 31.38 7.01
N LEU A 11 23.69 30.93 5.76
CA LEU A 11 22.90 31.57 4.72
C LEU A 11 21.44 31.52 5.15
N SER A 12 20.83 32.70 5.26
CA SER A 12 19.43 32.80 5.61
C SER A 12 18.58 32.19 4.49
N LEU A 13 17.44 31.60 4.84
CA LEU A 13 16.52 30.96 3.87
C LEU A 13 16.12 31.92 2.73
N ASN A 14 16.17 33.23 2.99
CA ASN A 14 15.81 34.29 2.06
C ASN A 14 16.89 34.53 0.99
N GLU A 15 18.18 34.48 1.34
CA GLU A 15 19.30 34.69 0.39
C GLU A 15 19.45 33.54 -0.61
N LEU A 16 19.05 32.32 -0.24
CA LEU A 16 19.03 31.17 -1.14
C LEU A 16 17.94 31.31 -2.22
N GLN A 17 16.81 31.93 -1.87
CA GLN A 17 15.68 32.12 -2.77
C GLN A 17 15.98 33.18 -3.85
N ASP A 18 16.68 34.27 -3.50
CA ASP A 18 17.15 35.30 -4.43
C ASP A 18 18.20 34.77 -5.44
N ALA A 19 18.89 33.68 -5.11
CA ALA A 19 19.83 32.98 -5.99
C ALA A 19 19.15 32.02 -7.00
N GLY A 20 17.81 32.03 -7.08
CA GLY A 20 17.03 31.19 -8.00
C GLY A 20 16.86 29.74 -7.54
N TRP A 21 17.11 29.45 -6.25
CA TRP A 21 16.82 28.13 -5.69
C TRP A 21 15.34 28.07 -5.32
N GLU A 22 14.59 27.34 -6.14
CA GLU A 22 13.20 27.05 -5.85
C GLU A 22 13.11 25.94 -4.79
N LYS A 23 12.19 26.10 -3.83
CA LYS A 23 11.95 25.10 -2.79
C LYS A 23 11.56 23.78 -3.47
N ALA A 24 12.15 22.67 -3.02
CA ALA A 24 11.71 21.35 -3.46
C ALA A 24 10.19 21.24 -3.26
N ASP A 25 9.52 20.67 -4.26
CA ASP A 25 8.08 20.46 -4.20
C ASP A 25 7.71 19.69 -2.92
N GLU A 26 6.60 20.06 -2.28
CA GLU A 26 6.18 19.47 -1.00
C GLU A 26 5.61 18.05 -1.18
N GLY A 27 5.51 17.60 -2.45
CA GLY A 27 5.04 16.28 -2.81
C GLY A 27 6.00 15.14 -2.44
N PRO A 28 5.51 13.88 -2.52
CA PRO A 28 6.36 12.71 -2.34
C PRO A 28 7.53 12.73 -3.33
N SER A 29 8.70 12.26 -2.89
CA SER A 29 9.84 12.16 -3.80
C SER A 29 9.52 11.29 -5.02
N PRO A 30 10.10 11.55 -6.21
CA PRO A 30 9.86 10.74 -7.40
C PRO A 30 10.11 9.24 -7.18
N TYR A 31 11.09 8.91 -6.33
CA TYR A 31 11.37 7.53 -5.93
C TYR A 31 10.19 6.88 -5.19
N LEU A 32 9.61 7.59 -4.21
CA LEU A 32 8.47 7.10 -3.46
C LEU A 32 7.21 6.95 -4.34
N GLN A 33 7.01 7.87 -5.29
CA GLN A 33 5.94 7.75 -6.28
C GLN A 33 6.11 6.50 -7.15
N LEU A 34 7.34 6.18 -7.57
CA LEU A 34 7.63 4.97 -8.32
C LEU A 34 7.39 3.70 -7.49
N GLU A 35 7.88 3.65 -6.26
CA GLU A 35 7.68 2.50 -5.36
C GLU A 35 6.19 2.23 -5.12
N THR A 36 5.41 3.29 -4.84
CA THR A 36 3.96 3.16 -4.62
C THR A 36 3.23 2.69 -5.88
N ALA A 37 3.60 3.19 -7.06
CA ALA A 37 3.03 2.76 -8.34
C ALA A 37 3.36 1.29 -8.63
N GLU A 38 4.60 0.86 -8.42
CA GLU A 38 5.02 -0.53 -8.63
C GLU A 38 4.29 -1.48 -7.69
N ARG A 39 4.17 -1.11 -6.41
CA ARG A 39 3.42 -1.90 -5.42
C ARG A 39 1.95 -2.04 -5.79
N LYS A 40 1.33 -0.95 -6.27
CA LYS A 40 -0.05 -0.98 -6.77
C LYS A 40 -0.19 -1.92 -7.97
N ARG A 41 0.72 -1.85 -8.95
CA ARG A 41 0.71 -2.75 -10.11
C ARG A 41 0.88 -4.21 -9.70
N ALA A 42 1.76 -4.51 -8.73
CA ALA A 42 1.94 -5.86 -8.21
C ALA A 42 0.65 -6.39 -7.57
N LEU A 43 -0.03 -5.56 -6.76
CA LEU A 43 -1.31 -5.90 -6.16
C LEU A 43 -2.40 -6.15 -7.22
N GLU A 44 -2.54 -5.27 -8.20
CA GLU A 44 -3.51 -5.42 -9.30
C GLU A 44 -3.28 -6.71 -10.10
N ARG A 45 -2.02 -7.00 -10.45
CA ARG A 45 -1.65 -8.28 -11.09
C ARG A 45 -1.99 -9.46 -10.19
N GLY A 46 -1.70 -9.37 -8.89
CA GLY A 46 -2.01 -10.42 -7.92
C GLY A 46 -3.51 -10.72 -7.85
N ILE A 47 -4.34 -9.69 -7.72
CA ILE A 47 -5.80 -9.80 -7.68
C ILE A 47 -6.33 -10.38 -9.00
N SER A 48 -5.79 -9.97 -10.15
CA SER A 48 -6.23 -10.45 -11.47
C SER A 48 -6.01 -11.95 -11.70
N ARG A 49 -5.08 -12.56 -10.96
CA ARG A 49 -4.76 -14.00 -11.03
C ARG A 49 -5.68 -14.86 -10.15
N LEU A 50 -6.47 -14.26 -9.27
CA LEU A 50 -7.40 -15.00 -8.43
C LEU A 50 -8.57 -15.52 -9.27
N PRO A 51 -9.13 -16.69 -8.92
CA PRO A 51 -10.39 -17.15 -9.47
C PRO A 51 -11.50 -16.11 -9.28
N ASP A 52 -12.40 -15.98 -10.26
CA ASP A 52 -13.44 -14.95 -10.31
C ASP A 52 -14.22 -14.84 -9.00
N ASP A 53 -14.74 -15.96 -8.51
CA ASP A 53 -15.47 -16.05 -7.24
C ASP A 53 -14.71 -15.47 -6.03
N GLN A 54 -13.40 -15.72 -5.98
CA GLN A 54 -12.53 -15.24 -4.89
C GLN A 54 -12.23 -13.76 -5.05
N ARG A 55 -11.96 -13.34 -6.28
CA ARG A 55 -11.71 -11.95 -6.66
C ARG A 55 -12.91 -11.06 -6.36
N PHE A 56 -14.12 -11.46 -6.76
CA PHE A 56 -15.34 -10.72 -6.48
C PHE A 56 -15.55 -10.54 -4.98
N ALA A 57 -15.46 -11.62 -4.20
CA ALA A 57 -15.60 -11.54 -2.75
C ALA A 57 -14.56 -10.59 -2.11
N LEU A 58 -13.30 -10.67 -2.55
CA LEU A 58 -12.22 -9.79 -2.09
C LEU A 58 -12.47 -8.32 -2.45
N VAL A 59 -12.85 -8.02 -3.69
CA VAL A 59 -13.07 -6.65 -4.15
C VAL A 59 -14.24 -6.01 -3.40
N LEU A 60 -15.37 -6.71 -3.26
CA LEU A 60 -16.55 -6.16 -2.58
C LEU A 60 -16.26 -5.86 -1.11
N CYS A 61 -15.61 -6.78 -0.38
CA CYS A 61 -15.38 -6.58 1.04
C CYS A 61 -14.14 -5.74 1.37
N ASP A 62 -12.99 -6.03 0.77
CA ASP A 62 -11.72 -5.38 1.17
C ASP A 62 -11.46 -4.07 0.42
N LEU A 63 -11.93 -3.92 -0.83
CA LEU A 63 -11.70 -2.71 -1.63
C LEU A 63 -12.90 -1.75 -1.58
N GLN A 64 -14.13 -2.27 -1.65
CA GLN A 64 -15.34 -1.45 -1.58
C GLN A 64 -15.90 -1.29 -0.15
N GLY A 65 -15.40 -2.05 0.82
CA GLY A 65 -15.81 -1.94 2.22
C GLY A 65 -17.22 -2.46 2.51
N MET A 66 -17.80 -3.26 1.61
CA MET A 66 -19.14 -3.83 1.81
C MET A 66 -19.16 -4.85 2.96
N SER A 67 -20.28 -4.91 3.66
CA SER A 67 -20.51 -5.95 4.67
C SER A 67 -20.62 -7.33 4.03
N TYR A 68 -20.48 -8.38 4.84
CA TYR A 68 -20.59 -9.76 4.34
C TYR A 68 -21.98 -10.08 3.80
N ASP A 69 -23.03 -9.48 4.36
CA ASP A 69 -24.42 -9.70 3.94
C ASP A 69 -24.72 -9.00 2.60
N GLU A 70 -24.20 -7.78 2.41
CA GLU A 70 -24.32 -7.07 1.13
C GLU A 70 -23.54 -7.77 0.02
N ALA A 71 -22.32 -8.22 0.30
CA ALA A 71 -21.52 -8.99 -0.65
C ALA A 71 -22.17 -10.34 -1.00
N ALA A 72 -22.77 -11.01 0.00
CA ALA A 72 -23.53 -12.25 -0.20
C ALA A 72 -24.72 -12.03 -1.14
N SER A 73 -25.45 -10.92 -0.94
CA SER A 73 -26.57 -10.53 -1.80
C SER A 73 -26.11 -10.21 -3.22
N ALA A 74 -25.04 -9.45 -3.38
CA ALA A 74 -24.49 -9.08 -4.69
C ALA A 74 -23.93 -10.29 -5.48
N MET A 75 -23.43 -11.31 -4.78
CA MET A 75 -22.89 -12.54 -5.36
C MET A 75 -23.92 -13.68 -5.43
N GLU A 76 -25.15 -13.44 -5.01
CA GLU A 76 -26.24 -14.44 -4.95
C GLU A 76 -25.81 -15.74 -4.26
N CYS A 77 -25.09 -15.64 -3.13
CA CYS A 77 -24.57 -16.80 -2.41
C CYS A 77 -24.68 -16.66 -0.89
N PRO A 78 -24.64 -17.77 -0.12
CA PRO A 78 -24.68 -17.69 1.34
C PRO A 78 -23.51 -16.90 1.92
N VAL A 79 -23.74 -16.19 3.03
CA VAL A 79 -22.72 -15.43 3.78
C VAL A 79 -21.52 -16.30 4.18
N GLY A 80 -21.77 -17.56 4.54
CA GLY A 80 -20.71 -18.53 4.83
C GLY A 80 -19.78 -18.80 3.63
N THR A 81 -20.33 -18.77 2.42
CA THR A 81 -19.58 -18.91 1.17
C THR A 81 -18.71 -17.69 0.91
N VAL A 82 -19.22 -16.48 1.14
CA VAL A 82 -18.42 -15.23 1.06
C VAL A 82 -17.22 -15.30 2.01
N LYS A 83 -17.45 -15.66 3.28
CA LYS A 83 -16.37 -15.81 4.28
C LYS A 83 -15.31 -16.84 3.85
N SER A 84 -15.75 -17.99 3.32
CA SER A 84 -14.84 -19.04 2.84
C SER A 84 -14.05 -18.60 1.60
N ARG A 85 -14.72 -17.94 0.63
CA ARG A 85 -14.10 -17.38 -0.57
C ARG A 85 -13.08 -16.30 -0.22
N LEU A 86 -13.39 -15.40 0.73
CA LEU A 86 -12.48 -14.38 1.23
C LEU A 86 -11.22 -14.97 1.86
N ASN A 87 -11.36 -15.97 2.73
CA ASN A 87 -10.22 -16.60 3.38
C ASN A 87 -9.28 -17.22 2.32
N ARG A 88 -9.85 -17.96 1.37
CA ARG A 88 -9.10 -18.53 0.24
C ARG A 88 -8.46 -17.46 -0.64
N ALA A 89 -9.18 -16.38 -0.95
CA ALA A 89 -8.70 -15.26 -1.74
C ALA A 89 -7.46 -14.61 -1.09
N ARG A 90 -7.53 -14.30 0.21
CA ARG A 90 -6.41 -13.71 0.96
C ARG A 90 -5.20 -14.64 1.03
N ALA A 91 -5.43 -15.93 1.26
CA ALA A 91 -4.35 -16.93 1.28
C ALA A 91 -3.68 -17.06 -0.10
N ALA A 92 -4.47 -17.14 -1.17
CA ALA A 92 -3.96 -17.19 -2.53
C ALA A 92 -3.21 -15.90 -2.91
N LEU A 93 -3.77 -14.73 -2.57
CA LEU A 93 -3.12 -13.44 -2.84
C LEU A 93 -1.79 -13.31 -2.10
N LYS A 94 -1.73 -13.75 -0.84
CA LYS A 94 -0.47 -13.79 -0.07
C LYS A 94 0.58 -14.66 -0.77
N ASN A 95 0.19 -15.82 -1.28
CA ASN A 95 1.11 -16.70 -2.01
C ASN A 95 1.59 -16.04 -3.31
N ILE A 96 0.70 -15.39 -4.05
CA ILE A 96 1.05 -14.71 -5.31
C ILE A 96 2.01 -13.54 -5.06
N LEU A 97 1.76 -12.73 -4.03
CA LEU A 97 2.57 -11.55 -3.72
C LEU A 97 3.89 -11.92 -3.01
N SER A 98 4.01 -13.11 -2.44
CA SER A 98 5.25 -13.56 -1.81
C SER A 98 6.41 -13.70 -2.81
N THR A 99 6.13 -13.81 -4.11
CA THR A 99 7.17 -13.77 -5.16
C THR A 99 7.77 -12.38 -5.35
N ASP A 100 6.99 -11.33 -5.10
CA ASP A 100 7.38 -9.93 -5.26
C ASP A 100 7.74 -9.29 -3.90
N LEU A 101 8.24 -10.09 -2.94
CA LEU A 101 8.37 -9.70 -1.52
C LEU A 101 9.18 -8.42 -1.30
N GLU A 102 10.17 -8.15 -2.16
CA GLU A 102 11.00 -6.93 -2.14
C GLU A 102 10.17 -5.64 -2.22
N LEU A 103 9.01 -5.65 -2.91
CA LEU A 103 8.11 -4.49 -3.01
C LEU A 103 7.26 -4.28 -1.76
N PHE A 104 7.08 -5.31 -0.94
CA PHE A 104 6.20 -5.30 0.24
C PHE A 104 6.97 -5.38 1.57
N SER A 105 8.29 -5.53 1.52
CA SER A 105 9.17 -5.67 2.69
C SER A 105 9.27 -4.41 3.55
N SER A 106 8.92 -3.23 3.03
CA SER A 106 8.95 -1.95 3.76
C SER A 106 7.81 -1.81 4.80
N LEU A 107 6.89 -2.78 4.88
CA LEU A 107 5.90 -2.87 5.94
C LEU A 107 6.45 -3.66 7.13
N GLN A 108 7.22 -2.99 7.99
CA GLN A 108 7.23 -3.35 9.42
C GLN A 108 5.77 -3.37 9.89
N ARG A 109 5.28 -4.55 10.23
CA ARG A 109 3.91 -4.80 10.72
C ARG A 109 3.56 -3.82 11.85
N PRO A 110 2.65 -2.84 11.64
CA PRO A 110 2.05 -2.14 12.75
C PRO A 110 0.99 -3.08 13.36
N ASN A 111 0.99 -3.13 14.70
CA ASN A 111 0.27 -4.04 15.59
C ASN A 111 -1.01 -4.73 15.09
N ASP A 112 -1.07 -6.01 15.44
CA ASP A 112 -2.26 -6.81 15.63
C ASP A 112 -3.14 -6.22 16.76
N GLU A 113 -3.91 -5.16 16.47
CA GLU A 113 -4.93 -4.63 17.39
C GLU A 113 -6.37 -5.00 17.00
N ARG A 114 -6.57 -6.02 16.15
CA ARG A 114 -7.92 -6.54 15.86
C ARG A 114 -8.23 -7.74 16.73
N GLY A 115 -8.33 -7.47 18.03
CA GLY A 115 -8.66 -8.46 19.05
C GLY A 115 -9.41 -7.92 20.26
N LYS A 116 -10.20 -6.84 20.14
CA LYS A 116 -11.17 -6.45 21.16
C LYS A 116 -12.43 -5.81 20.55
N THR A 117 -13.40 -6.66 20.23
CA THR A 117 -14.83 -6.32 20.37
C THR A 117 -15.43 -7.41 21.24
N LYS A 118 -15.72 -7.07 22.49
CA LYS A 118 -16.69 -7.78 23.34
C LYS A 118 -18.03 -7.08 23.18
#